data_AF-A0A8S9H661-F1
#
_entry.id   AF-A0A8S9H661-F1
#
_cell.length_a   1.000
_cell.length_b   1.000
_cell.length_c   1.000
_cell.angle_alpha   90.00
_cell.angle_beta   90.00
_cell.angle_gamma   90.00
#
_symmetry.space_group_name_H-M   'P 1'
#
loop_
_entity.id
_entity.type
_entity.pdbx_description
1 polymer ?
#
loop_
_entity_poly.entity_id
_entity_poly.type
_entity_poly.pdbx_seq_one_letter_code
_entity_poly.pdbx_strand_id
1 'polypeptide(L)'
;MESSSTIARKTWELENNILTVKPPADSSSDNIFHYDGAANAKALKEKTWATNPNYFKRVQISALALLKMVVHARSGGTIEIMGLMQGKTDGDTIIVMDAFALPVEGTETRVNAQADAYEYMVEYSQTNKLAGRLENVVGWYHLHPGYGCWLSGIDVSTQMLNQQYQEPFLAVVIDPTRTVSAGKVEIGAFRTYPEGHKISDDHVSEYQTIPLNKIEDFGVHCKQYYSLDITYFKSSLDSHLLELLWNKTGKLDQAESQLVQSWFGGKKASLHKKKKDELPLAKITRDSAKITVEQVHGLMSQVIKDILFSSARQSDKTPSDPTDPEPMITS
;
A
#
# COMPACT_ATOMS: atom_id res chain seq x y z
N MET A 1 -0.95 9.02 -30.70
CA MET A 1 -1.71 9.80 -29.71
C MET A 1 -1.88 8.91 -28.49
N GLU A 2 -1.30 9.27 -27.34
CA GLU A 2 -1.41 8.47 -26.12
C GLU A 2 -2.86 8.49 -25.59
N SER A 3 -3.37 7.36 -25.09
CA SER A 3 -4.73 7.28 -24.55
C SER A 3 -4.85 8.06 -23.25
N SER A 4 -6.06 8.59 -22.95
CA SER A 4 -6.38 9.26 -21.68
C SER A 4 -5.98 8.42 -20.45
N SER A 5 -6.15 7.09 -20.55
CA SER A 5 -5.70 6.16 -19.52
C SER A 5 -4.17 6.22 -19.34
N THR A 6 -3.39 6.11 -20.41
CA THR A 6 -1.91 6.16 -20.33
C THR A 6 -1.41 7.44 -19.64
N ILE A 7 -2.08 8.57 -19.89
CA ILE A 7 -1.75 9.85 -19.28
C ILE A 7 -2.02 9.81 -17.77
N ALA A 8 -3.22 9.40 -17.34
CA ALA A 8 -3.57 9.35 -15.93
C ALA A 8 -2.68 8.36 -15.12
N ARG A 9 -2.20 7.26 -15.74
CA ARG A 9 -1.23 6.35 -15.10
C ARG A 9 0.11 7.03 -14.87
N LYS A 10 0.65 7.66 -15.91
CA LYS A 10 1.92 8.38 -15.82
C LYS A 10 1.82 9.54 -14.83
N THR A 11 0.67 10.22 -14.79
CA THR A 11 0.38 11.26 -13.80
C THR A 11 0.43 10.69 -12.39
N TRP A 12 -0.26 9.58 -12.10
CA TRP A 12 -0.23 8.96 -10.78
C TRP A 12 1.18 8.47 -10.40
N GLU A 13 1.91 7.82 -11.31
CA GLU A 13 3.29 7.38 -11.08
C GLU A 13 4.22 8.57 -10.81
N LEU A 14 4.05 9.68 -11.53
CA LEU A 14 4.84 10.90 -11.39
C LEU A 14 4.49 11.67 -10.10
N GLU A 15 3.22 11.81 -9.78
CA GLU A 15 2.73 12.48 -8.56
C GLU A 15 3.16 11.75 -7.28
N ASN A 16 3.28 10.43 -7.34
CA ASN A 16 3.72 9.58 -6.23
C ASN A 16 5.21 9.23 -6.29
N ASN A 17 6.02 9.89 -7.14
CA ASN A 17 7.47 9.66 -7.24
C ASN A 17 7.85 8.17 -7.39
N ILE A 18 7.03 7.39 -8.12
CA ILE A 18 7.32 5.98 -8.37
C ILE A 18 8.43 5.90 -9.41
N LEU A 19 9.67 5.83 -8.93
CA LEU A 19 10.83 5.69 -9.78
C LEU A 19 10.76 4.32 -10.47
N THR A 20 10.66 4.35 -11.80
CA THR A 20 10.97 3.16 -12.60
C THR A 20 12.48 3.02 -12.53
N VAL A 21 12.98 2.22 -11.59
CA VAL A 21 14.40 1.87 -11.53
C VAL A 21 14.71 1.13 -12.84
N LYS A 22 15.23 1.85 -13.84
CA LYS A 22 15.98 1.22 -14.93
C LYS A 22 17.32 0.87 -14.31
N PRO A 23 17.58 -0.41 -14.03
CA PRO A 23 18.86 -0.80 -13.49
C PRO A 23 19.91 -0.63 -14.61
N PRO A 24 21.21 -0.57 -14.28
CA PRO A 24 22.25 -0.83 -15.28
C PRO A 24 21.92 -2.14 -16.01
N ALA A 25 22.28 -2.23 -17.30
CA ALA A 25 21.83 -3.28 -18.24
C ALA A 25 21.99 -4.75 -17.78
N ASP A 26 22.66 -4.99 -16.65
CA ASP A 26 23.00 -6.29 -16.09
C ASP A 26 22.35 -6.61 -14.71
N SER A 27 21.54 -5.72 -14.12
CA SER A 27 20.76 -6.05 -12.92
C SER A 27 19.26 -6.04 -13.23
N SER A 28 18.52 -7.06 -12.80
CA SER A 28 17.07 -7.05 -12.96
C SER A 28 16.46 -6.09 -11.93
N SER A 29 15.41 -5.37 -12.30
CA SER A 29 14.60 -4.56 -11.36
C SER A 29 14.06 -5.39 -10.19
N ASP A 30 14.07 -6.71 -10.34
CA ASP A 30 13.45 -7.66 -9.45
C ASP A 30 14.42 -8.16 -8.35
N ASN A 31 15.70 -7.77 -8.40
CA ASN A 31 16.70 -8.13 -7.37
C ASN A 31 16.28 -7.68 -5.96
N ILE A 32 15.54 -6.59 -5.83
CA ILE A 32 15.00 -6.13 -4.53
C ILE A 32 14.05 -7.17 -3.91
N PHE A 33 13.42 -8.03 -4.71
CA PHE A 33 12.53 -9.09 -4.24
C PHE A 33 13.25 -10.36 -3.80
N HIS A 34 14.56 -10.49 -4.07
CA HIS A 34 15.32 -11.64 -3.60
C HIS A 34 15.52 -11.60 -2.07
N TYR A 35 15.18 -12.69 -1.38
CA TYR A 35 15.40 -12.82 0.06
C TYR A 35 16.72 -13.56 0.33
N ASP A 36 17.69 -12.87 0.92
CA ASP A 36 18.92 -13.47 1.44
C ASP A 36 18.81 -13.67 2.95
N GLY A 37 18.51 -14.90 3.36
CA GLY A 37 18.36 -15.26 4.77
C GLY A 37 19.66 -15.14 5.58
N ALA A 38 20.83 -15.34 4.96
CA ALA A 38 22.11 -15.24 5.64
C ALA A 38 22.47 -13.76 5.90
N ALA A 39 22.26 -12.90 4.90
CA ALA A 39 22.45 -11.47 5.05
C ALA A 39 21.49 -10.88 6.11
N ASN A 40 20.21 -11.28 6.09
CA ASN A 40 19.23 -10.84 7.07
C ASN A 40 19.60 -11.29 8.51
N ALA A 41 19.99 -12.56 8.69
CA ALA A 41 20.43 -13.07 9.99
C ALA A 41 21.68 -12.34 10.51
N LYS A 42 22.62 -12.01 9.61
CA LYS A 42 23.80 -11.22 9.93
C LYS A 42 23.43 -9.82 10.40
N ALA A 43 22.57 -9.11 9.66
CA ALA A 43 22.11 -7.76 10.03
C ALA A 43 21.43 -7.73 11.41
N LEU A 44 20.56 -8.70 11.70
CA LEU A 44 19.89 -8.85 13.00
C LEU A 44 20.85 -9.16 14.16
N LYS A 45 21.99 -9.80 13.86
CA LYS A 45 23.05 -10.06 14.85
C LYS A 45 23.92 -8.82 15.10
N GLU A 46 24.26 -8.08 14.05
CA GLU A 46 25.13 -6.90 14.13
C GLU A 46 24.42 -5.69 14.75
N LYS A 47 23.11 -5.53 14.50
CA LYS A 47 22.27 -4.45 15.06
C LYS A 47 22.92 -3.05 14.93
N THR A 48 23.41 -2.72 13.75
CA THR A 48 24.12 -1.46 13.47
C THR A 48 23.30 -0.21 13.83
N TRP A 49 21.97 -0.31 13.80
CA TRP A 49 21.05 0.73 14.25
C TRP A 49 21.09 1.03 15.75
N ALA A 50 21.55 0.10 16.59
CA ALA A 50 21.60 0.29 18.05
C ALA A 50 22.56 1.41 18.47
N THR A 51 23.58 1.71 17.65
CA THR A 51 24.56 2.76 17.95
C THR A 51 24.20 4.13 17.41
N ASN A 52 23.21 4.23 16.51
CA ASN A 52 22.81 5.48 15.88
C ASN A 52 21.26 5.56 15.79
N PRO A 53 20.60 6.39 16.60
CA PRO A 53 19.15 6.59 16.55
C PRO A 53 18.60 6.95 15.16
N ASN A 54 19.40 7.64 14.34
CA ASN A 54 19.10 8.04 12.96
C ASN A 54 19.79 7.13 11.92
N TYR A 55 20.03 5.86 12.26
CA TYR A 55 20.62 4.90 11.34
C TYR A 55 19.75 4.70 10.11
N PHE A 56 18.46 4.45 10.30
CA PHE A 56 17.51 4.33 9.19
C PHE A 56 17.09 5.72 8.72
N LYS A 57 17.19 5.95 7.41
CA LYS A 57 16.84 7.24 6.80
C LYS A 57 15.79 7.11 5.71
N ARG A 58 15.65 5.89 5.17
CA ARG A 58 14.87 5.62 3.96
C ARG A 58 13.92 4.46 4.20
N VAL A 59 12.77 4.52 3.55
CA VAL A 59 11.87 3.38 3.41
C VAL A 59 11.55 3.17 1.93
N GLN A 60 11.58 1.91 1.52
CA GLN A 60 11.13 1.47 0.21
C GLN A 60 9.88 0.64 0.38
N ILE A 61 8.75 1.08 -0.20
CA ILE A 61 7.47 0.40 -0.08
C ILE A 61 7.08 -0.19 -1.44
N SER A 62 6.79 -1.49 -1.47
CA SER A 62 6.31 -2.13 -2.71
C SER A 62 4.95 -1.53 -3.12
N ALA A 63 4.73 -1.40 -4.43
CA ALA A 63 3.45 -0.92 -4.94
C ALA A 63 2.27 -1.79 -4.47
N LEU A 64 2.50 -3.10 -4.27
CA LEU A 64 1.52 -4.03 -3.72
C LEU A 64 1.18 -3.71 -2.27
N ALA A 65 2.19 -3.50 -1.42
CA ALA A 65 1.99 -3.15 -0.02
C ALA A 65 1.25 -1.81 0.10
N LEU A 66 1.68 -0.80 -0.66
CA LEU A 66 1.02 0.50 -0.72
C LEU A 66 -0.46 0.37 -1.09
N LEU A 67 -0.76 -0.39 -2.16
CA LEU A 67 -2.13 -0.60 -2.61
C LEU A 67 -2.98 -1.27 -1.53
N LYS A 68 -2.48 -2.34 -0.89
CA LYS A 68 -3.19 -3.02 0.20
C LYS A 68 -3.47 -2.09 1.37
N MET A 69 -2.48 -1.31 1.80
CA MET A 69 -2.65 -0.35 2.89
C MET A 69 -3.68 0.72 2.53
N VAL A 70 -3.66 1.27 1.31
CA VAL A 70 -4.63 2.30 0.86
C VAL A 70 -6.04 1.73 0.69
N VAL A 71 -6.18 0.50 0.19
CA VAL A 71 -7.49 -0.18 0.10
C VAL A 71 -8.05 -0.42 1.50
N HIS A 72 -7.23 -0.90 2.43
CA HIS A 72 -7.61 -1.07 3.82
C HIS A 72 -7.99 0.28 4.45
N ALA A 73 -7.16 1.32 4.24
CA ALA A 73 -7.40 2.69 4.67
C ALA A 73 -8.79 3.20 4.31
N ARG A 74 -9.14 3.02 3.03
CA ARG A 74 -10.43 3.43 2.50
C ARG A 74 -11.59 2.63 3.09
N SER A 75 -11.39 1.35 3.38
CA SER A 75 -12.42 0.48 3.98
C SER A 75 -12.77 0.88 5.42
N GLY A 76 -11.82 1.48 6.15
CA GLY A 76 -12.04 2.01 7.50
C GLY A 76 -12.89 3.28 7.54
N GLY A 77 -13.09 3.97 6.42
CA GLY A 77 -13.88 5.20 6.38
C GLY A 77 -13.32 6.28 7.32
N THR A 78 -13.99 6.51 8.45
CA THR A 78 -13.61 7.52 9.45
C THR A 78 -13.05 6.92 10.75
N ILE A 79 -12.91 5.60 10.84
CA ILE A 79 -12.29 4.95 12.00
C ILE A 79 -10.82 4.67 11.74
N GLU A 80 -10.02 4.73 12.80
CA GLU A 80 -8.64 4.28 12.75
C GLU A 80 -8.65 2.75 12.70
N ILE A 81 -7.95 2.18 11.73
CA ILE A 81 -7.66 0.74 11.68
C ILE A 81 -6.17 0.58 11.40
N MET A 82 -5.64 -0.61 11.70
CA MET A 82 -4.21 -0.85 11.62
C MET A 82 -3.87 -2.21 11.03
N GLY A 83 -2.61 -2.36 10.64
CA GLY A 83 -2.07 -3.61 10.15
C GLY A 83 -0.56 -3.67 10.29
N LEU A 84 0.01 -4.73 9.75
CA LEU A 84 1.45 -4.96 9.80
C LEU A 84 2.06 -4.97 8.42
N MET A 85 3.36 -4.69 8.40
CA MET A 85 4.20 -4.67 7.22
C MET A 85 5.27 -5.75 7.34
N GLN A 86 5.45 -6.53 6.28
CA GLN A 86 6.51 -7.53 6.17
C GLN A 86 7.57 -7.09 5.20
N GLY A 87 8.81 -7.45 5.51
CA GLY A 87 9.93 -7.09 4.66
C GLY A 87 11.29 -7.42 5.24
N LYS A 88 12.26 -6.59 4.90
CA LYS A 88 13.67 -6.75 5.27
C LYS A 88 14.35 -5.40 5.43
N THR A 89 15.61 -5.43 5.85
CA THR A 89 16.48 -4.26 5.88
C THR A 89 17.63 -4.42 4.89
N ASP A 90 18.06 -3.32 4.31
CA ASP A 90 19.26 -3.22 3.49
C ASP A 90 19.96 -1.89 3.78
N GLY A 91 21.12 -1.96 4.45
CA GLY A 91 21.82 -0.77 4.95
C GLY A 91 20.92 0.08 5.87
N ASP A 92 20.80 1.38 5.55
CA ASP A 92 19.97 2.38 6.23
C ASP A 92 18.52 2.42 5.73
N THR A 93 18.10 1.43 4.95
CA THR A 93 16.78 1.37 4.31
C THR A 93 15.95 0.21 4.88
N ILE A 94 14.71 0.52 5.29
CA ILE A 94 13.69 -0.48 5.59
C ILE A 94 12.90 -0.75 4.31
N ILE A 95 12.84 -2.01 3.88
CA ILE A 95 12.14 -2.41 2.65
C ILE A 95 10.86 -3.14 3.06
N VAL A 96 9.72 -2.55 2.74
CA VAL A 96 8.39 -3.13 2.92
C VAL A 96 7.99 -3.87 1.65
N MET A 97 7.93 -5.20 1.75
CA MET A 97 7.60 -6.10 0.65
C MET A 97 6.10 -6.33 0.55
N ASP A 98 5.41 -6.47 1.68
CA ASP A 98 3.97 -6.68 1.75
C ASP A 98 3.35 -6.06 3.01
N ALA A 99 2.02 -5.93 3.02
CA ALA A 99 1.24 -5.49 4.17
C ALA A 99 -0.03 -6.34 4.34
N PHE A 100 -0.51 -6.45 5.58
CA PHE A 100 -1.74 -7.16 5.90
C PHE A 100 -2.50 -6.47 7.02
N ALA A 101 -3.83 -6.53 6.94
CA ALA A 101 -4.73 -5.96 7.93
C ALA A 101 -4.73 -6.80 9.20
N LEU A 102 -4.77 -6.15 10.36
CA LEU A 102 -5.12 -6.82 11.61
C LEU A 102 -6.63 -6.70 11.83
N PRO A 103 -7.30 -7.72 12.40
CA PRO A 103 -8.73 -7.67 12.71
C PRO A 103 -8.99 -6.83 13.97
N VAL A 104 -8.45 -5.61 14.01
CA VAL A 104 -8.56 -4.69 15.14
C VAL A 104 -9.05 -3.32 14.67
N GLU A 105 -10.04 -2.79 15.37
CA GLU A 105 -10.45 -1.41 15.25
C GLU A 105 -9.63 -0.58 16.24
N GLY A 106 -8.83 0.35 15.71
CA GLY A 106 -8.11 1.32 16.54
C GLY A 106 -9.07 2.39 17.02
N THR A 107 -8.91 2.81 18.27
CA THR A 107 -9.50 4.07 18.72
C THR A 107 -8.38 4.92 19.28
N GLU A 108 -8.44 6.23 19.07
CA GLU A 108 -7.50 7.24 19.59
C GLU A 108 -7.29 7.19 21.12
N THR A 109 -8.04 6.35 21.84
CA THR A 109 -7.97 6.20 23.30
C THR A 109 -7.43 4.85 23.76
N ARG A 110 -7.24 3.88 22.86
CA ARG A 110 -6.79 2.52 23.19
C ARG A 110 -5.91 1.95 22.10
N VAL A 111 -4.63 1.79 22.41
CA VAL A 111 -3.76 0.86 21.71
C VAL A 111 -3.55 -0.36 22.60
N ASN A 112 -4.42 -1.33 22.43
CA ASN A 112 -4.04 -2.69 22.73
C ASN A 112 -4.72 -3.55 21.69
N ALA A 113 -3.99 -3.86 20.62
CA ALA A 113 -4.33 -4.99 19.79
C ALA A 113 -4.38 -6.18 20.76
N GLN A 114 -5.58 -6.64 21.09
CA GLN A 114 -5.85 -7.62 22.14
C GLN A 114 -5.09 -8.93 21.87
N ALA A 115 -5.13 -9.90 22.79
CA ALA A 115 -4.47 -11.22 22.61
C ALA A 115 -4.72 -11.82 21.21
N ASP A 116 -5.93 -11.65 20.68
CA ASP A 116 -6.39 -12.06 19.36
C ASP A 116 -5.52 -11.53 18.21
N ALA A 117 -5.01 -10.30 18.31
CA ALA A 117 -4.14 -9.74 17.29
C ALA A 117 -2.76 -10.40 17.30
N TYR A 118 -2.20 -10.68 18.49
CA TYR A 118 -0.94 -11.41 18.62
C TYR A 118 -1.06 -12.86 18.13
N GLU A 119 -2.18 -13.53 18.41
CA GLU A 119 -2.46 -14.87 17.88
C GLU A 119 -2.52 -14.85 16.35
N TYR A 120 -3.29 -13.91 15.78
CA TYR A 120 -3.36 -13.73 14.33
C TYR A 120 -1.99 -13.45 13.71
N MET A 121 -1.16 -12.64 14.35
CA MET A 121 0.20 -12.35 13.89
C MET A 121 1.07 -13.61 13.81
N VAL A 122 1.03 -14.45 14.84
CA VAL A 122 1.80 -15.69 14.89
C VAL A 122 1.33 -16.65 13.79
N GLU A 123 0.01 -16.87 13.68
CA GLU A 123 -0.56 -17.75 12.66
C GLU A 123 -0.28 -17.25 11.24
N TYR A 124 -0.46 -15.95 10.98
CA TYR A 124 -0.22 -15.35 9.68
C TYR A 124 1.26 -15.42 9.29
N SER A 125 2.17 -15.17 10.24
CA SER A 125 3.62 -15.31 10.01
C SER A 125 4.03 -16.76 9.70
N GLN A 126 3.48 -17.73 10.43
CA GLN A 126 3.75 -19.15 10.18
C GLN A 126 3.21 -19.58 8.80
N THR A 127 1.99 -19.19 8.47
CA THR A 127 1.35 -19.49 7.19
C THR A 127 2.13 -18.91 6.01
N ASN A 128 2.61 -17.66 6.14
CA ASN A 128 3.41 -17.04 5.10
C ASN A 128 4.75 -17.74 4.87
N LYS A 129 5.40 -18.23 5.93
CA LYS A 129 6.62 -19.04 5.80
C LYS A 129 6.36 -20.33 5.03
N LEU A 130 5.22 -21.00 5.26
CA LEU A 130 4.82 -22.20 4.52
C LEU A 130 4.54 -21.89 3.04
N ALA A 131 4.08 -20.68 2.73
CA ALA A 131 3.87 -20.18 1.37
C ALA A 131 5.15 -19.63 0.69
N GLY A 132 6.32 -19.78 1.31
CA GLY A 132 7.60 -19.31 0.78
C GLY A 132 7.88 -17.82 0.96
N ARG A 133 7.07 -17.11 1.76
CA ARG A 133 7.31 -15.71 2.16
C ARG A 133 8.08 -15.68 3.47
N LEU A 134 9.38 -15.47 3.36
CA LEU A 134 10.33 -15.64 4.45
C LEU A 134 10.62 -14.35 5.21
N GLU A 135 10.11 -13.22 4.72
CA GLU A 135 10.25 -11.91 5.34
C GLU A 135 9.55 -11.82 6.70
N ASN A 136 10.25 -11.21 7.65
CA ASN A 136 9.70 -10.95 8.97
C ASN A 136 8.85 -9.66 8.96
N VAL A 137 8.10 -9.44 10.04
CA VAL A 137 7.46 -8.16 10.28
C VAL A 137 8.55 -7.12 10.51
N VAL A 138 8.45 -5.99 9.80
CA VAL A 138 9.39 -4.85 9.88
C VAL A 138 8.72 -3.56 10.33
N GLY A 139 7.42 -3.60 10.60
CA GLY A 139 6.69 -2.43 11.04
C GLY A 139 5.18 -2.64 11.10
N TRP A 140 4.50 -1.57 11.45
CA TRP A 140 3.05 -1.46 11.51
C TRP A 140 2.60 -0.22 10.74
N TYR A 141 1.38 -0.27 10.23
CA TYR A 141 0.74 0.89 9.65
C TYR A 141 -0.61 1.14 10.32
N HIS A 142 -1.00 2.40 10.43
CA HIS A 142 -2.32 2.80 10.87
C HIS A 142 -2.77 4.05 10.11
N LEU A 143 -3.96 4.54 10.45
CA LEU A 143 -4.65 5.53 9.66
C LEU A 143 -5.04 6.71 10.50
N HIS A 144 -4.89 7.89 9.91
CA HIS A 144 -5.33 9.15 10.49
C HIS A 144 -6.32 9.82 9.54
N PRO A 145 -7.63 9.51 9.58
CA PRO A 145 -8.59 10.05 8.61
C PRO A 145 -8.82 11.56 8.78
N GLY A 146 -8.15 12.38 7.96
CA GLY A 146 -8.39 13.81 7.80
C GLY A 146 -7.49 14.74 8.63
N TYR A 147 -6.61 14.22 9.48
CA TYR A 147 -5.74 15.02 10.35
C TYR A 147 -4.24 14.89 10.07
N GLY A 148 -3.87 14.29 8.94
CA GLY A 148 -2.49 14.25 8.47
C GLY A 148 -1.76 12.96 8.85
N CYS A 149 -0.45 12.94 8.70
CA CYS A 149 0.40 11.78 8.93
C CYS A 149 1.48 12.19 9.91
N TRP A 150 1.29 11.82 11.17
CA TRP A 150 2.17 12.12 12.29
C TRP A 150 1.94 11.06 13.38
N LEU A 151 2.75 11.05 14.45
CA LEU A 151 2.54 10.12 15.57
C LEU A 151 1.95 10.88 16.77
N SER A 152 0.80 10.44 17.26
CA SER A 152 0.23 10.87 18.54
C SER A 152 1.07 10.38 19.73
N GLY A 153 0.79 10.87 20.95
CA GLY A 153 1.47 10.36 22.15
C GLY A 153 1.31 8.84 22.36
N ILE A 154 0.17 8.28 21.95
CA ILE A 154 -0.08 6.83 22.01
C ILE A 154 0.71 6.10 20.92
N ASP A 155 0.77 6.65 19.70
CA ASP A 155 1.55 6.07 18.61
C ASP A 155 3.05 6.08 18.93
N VAL A 156 3.55 7.16 19.54
CA VAL A 156 4.93 7.26 20.02
C VAL A 156 5.20 6.17 21.06
N SER A 157 4.35 6.03 22.07
CA SER A 157 4.50 5.01 23.11
C SER A 157 4.52 3.59 22.53
N THR A 158 3.60 3.32 21.58
CA THR A 158 3.49 2.04 20.87
C THR A 158 4.73 1.76 20.03
N GLN A 159 5.19 2.77 19.29
CA GLN A 159 6.37 2.66 18.43
C GLN A 159 7.64 2.49 19.25
N MET A 160 7.78 3.16 20.39
CA MET A 160 8.89 2.94 21.33
C MET A 160 8.91 1.51 21.86
N LEU A 161 7.75 0.96 22.26
CA LEU A 161 7.62 -0.43 22.70
C LEU A 161 8.04 -1.41 21.59
N ASN A 162 7.55 -1.19 20.38
CA ASN A 162 7.90 -2.04 19.24
C ASN A 162 9.39 -1.94 18.87
N GLN A 163 9.98 -0.75 18.89
CA GLN A 163 11.43 -0.56 18.69
C GLN A 163 12.28 -1.14 19.83
N GLN A 164 11.69 -1.38 21.00
CA GLN A 164 12.40 -2.04 22.11
C GLN A 164 12.42 -3.57 21.96
N TYR A 165 11.29 -4.18 21.53
CA TYR A 165 11.12 -5.64 21.55
C TYR A 165 11.16 -6.31 20.17
N GLN A 166 10.90 -5.58 19.08
CA GLN A 166 10.77 -6.11 17.71
C GLN A 166 11.69 -5.41 16.69
N GLU A 167 12.77 -4.79 17.16
CA GLU A 167 13.69 -4.03 16.33
C GLU A 167 14.37 -4.89 15.24
N PRO A 168 14.46 -4.41 13.97
CA PRO A 168 14.11 -3.08 13.46
C PRO A 168 12.62 -2.91 13.12
N PHE A 169 11.98 -1.85 13.65
CA PHE A 169 10.54 -1.61 13.48
C PHE A 169 10.18 -0.21 12.95
N LEU A 170 9.25 -0.13 11.99
CA LEU A 170 8.78 1.11 11.36
C LEU A 170 7.31 1.41 11.68
N ALA A 171 6.96 2.67 11.89
CA ALA A 171 5.57 3.15 11.88
C ALA A 171 5.23 3.82 10.55
N VAL A 172 4.15 3.43 9.90
CA VAL A 172 3.59 4.12 8.72
C VAL A 172 2.21 4.67 9.05
N VAL A 173 1.94 5.91 8.65
CA VAL A 173 0.63 6.56 8.83
C VAL A 173 0.10 6.95 7.47
N ILE A 174 -1.17 6.64 7.19
CA ILE A 174 -1.84 7.01 5.94
C ILE A 174 -3.10 7.82 6.26
N ASP A 175 -3.30 8.93 5.56
CA ASP A 175 -4.55 9.70 5.63
C ASP A 175 -5.40 9.43 4.37
N PRO A 176 -6.41 8.54 4.45
CA PRO A 176 -7.25 8.22 3.30
C PRO A 176 -8.11 9.41 2.85
N THR A 177 -8.48 10.30 3.77
CA THR A 177 -9.35 11.45 3.49
C THR A 177 -8.59 12.50 2.67
N ARG A 178 -7.34 12.79 3.06
CA ARG A 178 -6.45 13.68 2.29
C ARG A 178 -6.02 13.05 0.98
N THR A 179 -5.78 11.73 0.97
CA THR A 179 -5.43 11.01 -0.25
C THR A 179 -6.48 11.22 -1.35
N VAL A 180 -7.75 11.06 -1.01
CA VAL A 180 -8.86 11.29 -1.96
C VAL A 180 -8.94 12.76 -2.39
N SER A 181 -8.72 13.69 -1.46
CA SER A 181 -8.86 15.12 -1.72
C SER A 181 -7.72 15.70 -2.56
N ALA A 182 -6.50 15.16 -2.41
CA ALA A 182 -5.29 15.63 -3.07
C ALA A 182 -4.97 14.89 -4.38
N GLY A 183 -5.55 13.70 -4.61
CA GLY A 183 -5.21 12.83 -5.74
C GLY A 183 -3.87 12.11 -5.61
N LYS A 184 -3.15 12.33 -4.50
CA LYS A 184 -1.85 11.76 -4.17
C LYS A 184 -1.96 11.03 -2.83
N VAL A 185 -1.27 9.89 -2.68
CA VAL A 185 -1.28 9.17 -1.40
C VAL A 185 -0.63 10.02 -0.32
N GLU A 186 -1.40 10.39 0.70
CA GLU A 186 -0.92 11.08 1.89
C GLU A 186 -0.43 10.01 2.87
N ILE A 187 0.90 9.90 3.00
CA ILE A 187 1.58 8.85 3.75
C ILE A 187 2.84 9.40 4.40
N GLY A 188 3.07 9.02 5.66
CA GLY A 188 4.28 9.29 6.41
C GLY A 188 4.88 8.01 6.97
N ALA A 189 6.20 7.99 7.13
CA ALA A 189 6.95 6.88 7.70
C ALA A 189 7.86 7.42 8.80
N PHE A 190 7.80 6.82 9.98
CA PHE A 190 8.34 7.39 11.20
C PHE A 190 9.05 6.37 12.06
N ARG A 191 10.05 6.85 12.79
CA ARG A 191 10.71 6.13 13.89
C ARG A 191 10.90 7.05 15.09
N THR A 192 10.75 6.50 16.29
CA THR A 192 10.89 7.24 17.55
C THR A 192 12.35 7.27 18.00
N TYR A 193 12.72 8.36 18.67
CA TYR A 193 13.99 8.46 19.36
C TYR A 193 13.96 7.64 20.66
N PRO A 194 15.10 7.06 21.09
CA PRO A 194 15.21 6.43 22.41
C PRO A 194 14.95 7.42 23.54
N GLU A 195 14.52 6.91 24.70
CA GLU A 195 14.29 7.73 25.88
C GLU A 195 15.57 8.48 26.29
N GLY A 196 15.45 9.77 26.58
CA GLY A 196 16.57 10.63 26.95
C GLY A 196 17.44 11.12 25.78
N HIS A 197 17.08 10.84 24.53
CA HIS A 197 17.76 11.40 23.37
C HIS A 197 17.62 12.94 23.32
N LYS A 198 18.75 13.64 23.16
CA LYS A 198 18.75 15.10 23.02
C LYS A 198 18.35 15.49 21.61
N ILE A 199 17.15 16.04 21.48
CA ILE A 199 16.64 16.55 20.21
C ILE A 199 17.41 17.83 19.85
N SER A 200 18.03 17.86 18.68
CA SER A 200 18.62 19.08 18.13
C SER A 200 17.53 20.06 17.69
N ASP A 201 17.68 21.35 17.99
CA ASP A 201 16.69 22.37 17.63
C ASP A 201 16.56 22.63 16.11
N ASP A 202 17.49 22.13 15.30
CA ASP A 202 17.48 22.25 13.83
C ASP A 202 16.49 21.31 13.11
N HIS A 203 15.68 20.54 13.85
CA HIS A 203 14.72 19.62 13.24
C HIS A 203 13.53 20.39 12.64
N VAL A 204 13.58 20.63 11.34
CA VAL A 204 12.47 21.21 10.58
C VAL A 204 11.41 20.11 10.38
N SER A 205 10.36 20.11 11.20
CA SER A 205 9.16 19.31 10.91
C SER A 205 8.55 19.83 9.61
N GLU A 206 8.22 18.93 8.69
CA GLU A 206 7.42 19.30 7.53
C GLU A 206 6.10 19.94 8.00
N TYR A 207 5.75 21.08 7.39
CA TYR A 207 4.52 21.78 7.74
C TYR A 207 3.32 20.96 7.24
N GLN A 208 2.50 20.50 8.17
CA GLN A 208 1.23 19.84 7.87
C GLN A 208 0.09 20.60 8.52
N THR A 209 -1.05 20.72 7.83
CA THR A 209 -2.26 21.32 8.40
C THR A 209 -2.86 20.37 9.43
N ILE A 210 -2.59 20.59 10.71
CA ILE A 210 -3.16 19.78 11.81
C ILE A 210 -4.44 20.45 12.33
N PRO A 211 -5.56 19.72 12.49
CA PRO A 211 -6.77 20.26 13.10
C PRO A 211 -6.55 20.77 14.53
N LEU A 212 -7.32 21.79 14.93
CA LEU A 212 -7.17 22.45 16.24
C LEU A 212 -7.35 21.50 17.43
N ASN A 213 -8.18 20.46 17.30
CA ASN A 213 -8.38 19.46 18.36
C ASN A 213 -7.21 18.45 18.48
N LYS A 214 -6.21 18.52 17.60
CA LYS A 214 -5.05 17.62 17.55
C LYS A 214 -3.71 18.35 17.68
N ILE A 215 -3.70 19.67 17.55
CA ILE A 215 -2.48 20.48 17.50
C ILE A 215 -1.66 20.44 18.80
N GLU A 216 -2.34 20.28 19.95
CA GLU A 216 -1.67 20.17 21.26
C GLU A 216 -0.88 18.87 21.35
N ASP A 217 -1.53 17.73 21.09
CA ASP A 217 -0.90 16.41 21.08
C ASP A 217 0.26 16.34 20.07
N PHE A 218 0.02 16.85 18.85
CA PHE A 218 1.08 17.00 17.85
C PHE A 218 2.26 17.83 18.39
N GLY A 219 2.00 19.01 18.95
CA GLY A 219 3.05 19.92 19.42
C GLY A 219 3.89 19.36 20.58
N VAL A 220 3.32 18.50 21.42
CA VAL A 220 4.02 17.84 22.53
C VAL A 220 4.94 16.72 22.03
N HIS A 221 4.50 15.96 21.01
CA HIS A 221 5.16 14.72 20.60
C HIS A 221 5.94 14.81 19.29
N CYS A 222 5.79 15.86 18.47
CA CYS A 222 6.41 15.97 17.14
C CYS A 222 7.95 15.92 17.14
N LYS A 223 8.58 16.22 18.27
CA LYS A 223 10.04 16.13 18.45
C LYS A 223 10.53 14.75 18.88
N GLN A 224 9.64 13.82 19.24
CA GLN A 224 9.97 12.50 19.78
C GLN A 224 10.21 11.44 18.69
N TYR A 225 10.02 11.80 17.43
CA TYR A 225 10.24 10.95 16.26
C TYR A 225 10.81 11.76 15.10
N TYR A 226 11.27 11.04 14.07
CA TYR A 226 11.70 11.61 12.80
C TYR A 226 11.02 10.90 11.64
N SER A 227 10.89 11.61 10.51
CA SER A 227 10.39 11.06 9.26
C SER A 227 11.50 10.37 8.46
N LEU A 228 11.15 9.34 7.72
CA LEU A 228 12.02 8.66 6.77
C LEU A 228 11.59 8.99 5.35
N ASP A 229 12.56 9.06 4.43
CA ASP A 229 12.31 9.30 3.01
C ASP A 229 11.61 8.09 2.39
N ILE A 230 10.37 8.30 1.94
CA ILE A 230 9.56 7.24 1.31
C ILE A 230 9.86 7.18 -0.19
N THR A 231 10.19 5.98 -0.66
CA THR A 231 10.29 5.66 -2.09
C THR A 231 9.49 4.40 -2.38
N TYR A 232 9.10 4.23 -3.64
CA TYR A 232 8.30 3.08 -4.07
C TYR A 232 9.03 2.25 -5.11
N PHE A 233 8.75 0.95 -5.11
CA PHE A 233 9.24 0.03 -6.13
C PHE A 233 8.14 -0.93 -6.55
N LYS A 234 8.30 -1.52 -7.73
CA LYS A 234 7.39 -2.52 -8.31
C LYS A 234 8.21 -3.53 -9.10
N SER A 235 7.76 -4.76 -9.16
CA SER A 235 8.41 -5.78 -10.00
C SER A 235 8.10 -5.53 -11.49
N SER A 236 8.83 -6.22 -12.35
CA SER A 236 8.51 -6.33 -13.78
C SER A 236 7.08 -6.85 -14.00
N LEU A 237 6.67 -7.86 -13.24
CA LEU A 237 5.32 -8.42 -13.28
C LEU A 237 4.26 -7.42 -12.78
N ASP A 238 4.51 -6.73 -11.66
CA ASP A 238 3.61 -5.69 -11.15
C ASP A 238 3.42 -4.59 -12.18
N SER A 239 4.48 -4.20 -12.89
CA SER A 239 4.42 -3.21 -13.95
C SER A 239 3.47 -3.66 -15.08
N HIS A 240 3.56 -4.93 -15.48
CA HIS A 240 2.68 -5.50 -16.48
C HIS A 240 1.22 -5.62 -16.00
N LEU A 241 1.01 -6.11 -14.77
CA LEU A 241 -0.31 -6.23 -14.18
C LEU A 241 -0.99 -4.88 -14.00
N LEU A 242 -0.26 -3.86 -13.53
CA LEU A 242 -0.77 -2.50 -13.40
C LEU A 242 -1.12 -1.91 -14.77
N GLU A 243 -0.33 -2.18 -15.81
CA GLU A 243 -0.66 -1.77 -17.18
C GLU A 243 -1.96 -2.42 -17.69
N LEU A 244 -2.14 -3.72 -17.45
CA LEU A 244 -3.37 -4.45 -17.80
C LEU A 244 -4.59 -3.92 -17.04
N LEU A 245 -4.45 -3.72 -15.72
CA LEU A 245 -5.50 -3.17 -14.87
C LEU A 245 -5.89 -1.77 -15.33
N TRP A 246 -4.90 -0.92 -15.59
CA TRP A 246 -5.12 0.47 -16.01
C TRP A 246 -5.80 0.57 -17.38
N ASN A 247 -5.41 -0.30 -18.32
CA ASN A 247 -6.05 -0.37 -19.62
C ASN A 247 -7.50 -0.83 -19.54
N LYS A 248 -7.86 -1.60 -18.51
CA LYS A 248 -9.22 -2.09 -18.29
C LYS A 248 -10.07 -1.08 -17.52
N THR A 249 -9.54 -0.44 -16.47
CA THR A 249 -10.25 0.63 -15.73
C THR A 249 -10.47 1.85 -16.59
N GLY A 250 -9.48 2.28 -17.39
CA GLY A 250 -9.67 3.39 -18.33
C GLY A 250 -10.76 3.13 -19.39
N LYS A 251 -10.95 1.88 -19.79
CA LYS A 251 -12.07 1.49 -20.68
C LYS A 251 -13.41 1.52 -19.94
N LEU A 252 -13.44 1.18 -18.66
CA LEU A 252 -14.64 1.27 -17.81
C LEU A 252 -15.04 2.73 -17.58
N ASP A 253 -14.09 3.61 -17.22
CA ASP A 253 -14.33 5.05 -17.06
C ASP A 253 -14.81 5.68 -18.38
N GLN A 254 -14.25 5.25 -19.51
CA GLN A 254 -14.70 5.70 -20.83
C GLN A 254 -16.12 5.22 -21.14
N ALA A 255 -16.47 3.99 -20.78
CA ALA A 255 -17.82 3.45 -20.94
C ALA A 255 -18.83 4.16 -20.02
N GLU A 256 -18.47 4.42 -18.76
CA GLU A 256 -19.29 5.21 -17.84
C GLU A 256 -19.47 6.65 -18.34
N SER A 257 -18.40 7.30 -18.80
CA SER A 257 -18.46 8.65 -19.37
C SER A 257 -19.34 8.69 -20.62
N GLN A 258 -19.28 7.68 -21.48
CA GLN A 258 -20.18 7.57 -22.65
C GLN A 258 -21.64 7.34 -22.25
N LEU A 259 -21.90 6.56 -21.20
CA LEU A 259 -23.23 6.38 -20.65
C LEU A 259 -23.75 7.69 -20.04
N VAL A 260 -22.95 8.38 -19.24
CA VAL A 260 -23.29 9.69 -18.67
C VAL A 260 -23.53 10.72 -19.78
N GLN A 261 -22.68 10.80 -20.81
CA GLN A 261 -22.90 11.68 -21.97
C GLN A 261 -24.17 11.30 -22.75
N SER A 262 -24.47 10.02 -22.89
CA SER A 262 -25.74 9.54 -23.48
C SER A 262 -26.96 9.93 -22.64
N TRP A 263 -26.82 10.03 -21.31
CA TRP A 263 -27.90 10.38 -20.38
C TRP A 263 -28.07 11.90 -20.21
N PHE A 264 -26.99 12.68 -20.26
CA PHE A 264 -26.99 14.13 -20.10
C PHE A 264 -26.94 14.92 -21.41
N GLY A 265 -26.71 14.26 -22.56
CA GLY A 265 -26.78 14.84 -23.91
C GLY A 265 -28.18 15.31 -24.34
N GLY A 266 -29.17 15.17 -23.46
CA GLY A 266 -30.54 15.61 -23.70
C GLY A 266 -31.19 16.30 -22.49
N LYS A 267 -30.61 17.39 -21.97
CA LYS A 267 -31.35 18.56 -21.40
C LYS A 267 -30.40 19.60 -20.79
N LYS A 268 -30.45 20.84 -21.31
CA LYS A 268 -29.97 22.04 -20.63
C LYS A 268 -30.93 22.38 -19.48
N ALA A 269 -30.44 22.58 -18.26
CA ALA A 269 -31.09 23.45 -17.28
C ALA A 269 -30.13 23.89 -16.16
N SER A 270 -30.15 25.20 -15.91
CA SER A 270 -29.58 25.93 -14.76
C SER A 270 -30.36 25.66 -13.48
N LEU A 271 -29.71 25.60 -12.29
CA LEU A 271 -30.11 26.41 -11.13
C LEU A 271 -29.16 26.31 -9.90
N HIS A 272 -29.34 27.33 -9.06
CA HIS A 272 -28.62 27.78 -7.87
C HIS A 272 -28.38 26.83 -6.67
N LYS A 273 -27.36 27.25 -5.91
CA LYS A 273 -26.87 26.88 -4.57
C LYS A 273 -27.91 27.04 -3.44
N LYS A 274 -28.10 25.99 -2.61
CA LYS A 274 -28.36 26.11 -1.15
C LYS A 274 -27.94 24.81 -0.42
N LYS A 275 -27.51 24.96 0.84
CA LYS A 275 -26.68 24.04 1.63
C LYS A 275 -27.54 23.16 2.57
N LYS A 276 -27.07 21.94 2.82
CA LYS A 276 -27.13 21.16 4.08
C LYS A 276 -28.42 20.36 4.39
N ASP A 277 -28.58 19.27 3.65
CA ASP A 277 -29.03 17.94 4.13
C ASP A 277 -28.14 16.93 3.40
N GLU A 278 -27.81 15.76 3.97
CA GLU A 278 -26.94 14.77 3.31
C GLU A 278 -27.59 14.37 1.98
N LEU A 279 -27.08 14.93 0.88
CA LEU A 279 -27.71 14.83 -0.44
C LEU A 279 -27.84 13.34 -0.79
N PRO A 280 -28.98 12.87 -1.30
CA PRO A 280 -29.14 11.50 -1.81
C PRO A 280 -28.02 11.11 -2.78
N LEU A 281 -27.49 12.11 -3.50
CA LEU A 281 -26.32 11.99 -4.37
C LEU A 281 -25.05 11.57 -3.62
N ALA A 282 -24.75 12.11 -2.44
CA ALA A 282 -23.57 11.73 -1.66
C ALA A 282 -23.67 10.29 -1.13
N LYS A 283 -24.88 9.85 -0.76
CA LYS A 283 -25.15 8.44 -0.44
C LYS A 283 -24.98 7.54 -1.65
N ILE A 284 -25.54 7.92 -2.81
CA ILE A 284 -25.40 7.19 -4.07
C ILE A 284 -23.93 7.13 -4.51
N THR A 285 -23.15 8.20 -4.36
CA THR A 285 -21.71 8.20 -4.67
C THR A 285 -20.95 7.24 -3.76
N ARG A 286 -21.28 7.19 -2.46
CA ARG A 286 -20.68 6.26 -1.50
C ARG A 286 -21.04 4.80 -1.82
N ASP A 287 -22.30 4.53 -2.13
CA ASP A 287 -22.78 3.20 -2.50
C ASP A 287 -22.17 2.76 -3.85
N SER A 288 -22.06 3.67 -4.82
CA SER A 288 -21.41 3.42 -6.11
C SER A 288 -19.91 3.16 -5.96
N ALA A 289 -19.24 3.90 -5.08
CA ALA A 289 -17.84 3.68 -4.75
C ALA A 289 -17.62 2.30 -4.09
N LYS A 290 -18.53 1.87 -3.20
CA LYS A 290 -18.50 0.54 -2.59
C LYS A 290 -18.68 -0.56 -3.63
N ILE A 291 -19.67 -0.43 -4.51
CA ILE A 291 -19.91 -1.37 -5.60
C ILE A 291 -18.70 -1.43 -6.54
N THR A 292 -18.10 -0.28 -6.86
CA THR A 292 -16.90 -0.22 -7.73
C THR A 292 -15.74 -0.98 -7.11
N VAL A 293 -15.49 -0.80 -5.80
CA VAL A 293 -14.44 -1.54 -5.08
C VAL A 293 -14.74 -3.04 -5.06
N GLU A 294 -15.98 -3.46 -4.84
CA GLU A 294 -16.38 -4.87 -4.90
C GLU A 294 -16.21 -5.46 -6.30
N GLN A 295 -16.55 -4.71 -7.35
CA GLN A 295 -16.35 -5.12 -8.75
C GLN A 295 -14.88 -5.22 -9.12
N VAL A 296 -14.04 -4.28 -8.66
CA VAL A 296 -12.58 -4.34 -8.86
C VAL A 296 -11.98 -5.55 -8.17
N HIS A 297 -12.38 -5.87 -6.93
CA HIS A 297 -11.94 -7.09 -6.24
C HIS A 297 -12.41 -8.36 -6.96
N GLY A 298 -13.66 -8.40 -7.44
CA GLY A 298 -14.19 -9.52 -8.22
C GLY A 298 -13.43 -9.73 -9.53
N LEU A 299 -13.14 -8.65 -10.25
CA LEU A 299 -12.32 -8.67 -11.46
C LEU A 299 -10.89 -9.10 -11.18
N MET A 300 -10.28 -8.63 -10.09
CA MET A 300 -8.93 -9.03 -9.69
C MET A 300 -8.87 -10.53 -9.37
N SER A 301 -9.85 -11.07 -8.63
CA SER A 301 -9.98 -12.52 -8.41
C SER A 301 -10.14 -13.30 -9.71
N GLN A 302 -10.94 -12.79 -10.66
CA GLN A 302 -11.16 -13.46 -11.93
C GLN A 302 -9.90 -13.46 -12.80
N VAL A 303 -9.15 -12.36 -12.82
CA VAL A 303 -7.88 -12.23 -13.54
C VAL A 303 -6.81 -13.13 -12.93
N ILE A 304 -6.71 -13.19 -11.60
CA ILE A 304 -5.79 -14.10 -10.91
C ILE A 304 -6.13 -15.56 -11.24
N LYS A 305 -7.41 -15.95 -11.20
CA LYS A 305 -7.84 -17.30 -11.60
C LYS A 305 -7.52 -17.59 -13.05
N ASP A 306 -7.76 -16.66 -13.96
CA ASP A 306 -7.49 -16.85 -15.38
C ASP A 306 -5.98 -17.01 -15.65
N ILE A 307 -5.14 -16.18 -15.02
CA ILE A 307 -3.68 -16.29 -15.14
C ILE A 307 -3.18 -17.63 -14.56
N LEU A 308 -3.67 -18.03 -13.39
CA LEU A 308 -3.21 -19.26 -12.72
C LEU A 308 -3.68 -20.54 -13.44
N PHE A 309 -4.92 -20.57 -13.93
CA PHE A 309 -5.55 -21.80 -14.42
C PHE A 309 -5.72 -21.87 -15.94
N SER A 310 -5.75 -20.74 -16.63
CA SER A 310 -5.81 -20.70 -18.11
C SER A 310 -4.42 -20.71 -18.73
N SER A 311 -3.39 -20.21 -18.03
CA SER A 311 -1.98 -20.37 -18.47
C SER A 311 -1.50 -21.82 -18.35
N ALA A 312 -1.95 -22.55 -17.32
CA ALA A 312 -1.65 -23.99 -17.14
C ALA A 312 -2.11 -24.85 -18.34
N ARG A 313 -3.21 -24.47 -19.01
CA ARG A 313 -3.73 -25.18 -20.20
C ARG A 313 -2.92 -24.99 -21.48
N GLN A 314 -2.03 -24.00 -21.55
CA GLN A 314 -1.19 -23.81 -22.74
C GLN A 314 0.08 -24.68 -22.71
N SER A 315 0.49 -25.19 -21.54
CA SER A 315 1.66 -26.05 -21.41
C SER A 315 1.43 -27.52 -21.82
N ASP A 316 0.17 -27.92 -22.07
CA ASP A 316 -0.20 -29.31 -22.36
C ASP A 316 -0.47 -29.59 -23.85
N LYS A 317 -0.11 -28.67 -24.74
CA LYS A 317 -0.12 -28.91 -26.19
C LYS A 317 1.29 -29.17 -26.69
N THR A 318 1.75 -30.41 -26.50
CA THR A 318 2.83 -30.98 -27.31
C THR A 318 2.39 -30.98 -28.80
N PRO A 319 3.30 -30.69 -29.74
CA PRO A 319 2.98 -30.80 -31.16
C PRO A 319 2.80 -32.28 -31.52
N SER A 320 1.62 -32.63 -32.00
CA SER A 320 1.34 -33.97 -32.54
C SER A 320 2.17 -34.21 -33.80
N ASP A 321 2.97 -35.28 -33.75
CA ASP A 321 3.79 -35.83 -34.83
C ASP A 321 2.91 -36.25 -36.03
N PRO A 322 3.27 -35.97 -37.30
CA PRO A 322 2.43 -36.30 -38.45
C PRO A 322 2.84 -37.65 -39.04
N THR A 323 2.42 -38.75 -38.42
CA THR A 323 2.45 -40.06 -39.09
C THR A 323 1.31 -40.94 -38.60
N ASP A 324 0.23 -41.02 -39.37
CA ASP A 324 -0.54 -42.26 -39.49
C ASP A 324 -1.17 -42.36 -40.90
N PRO A 325 -1.18 -43.57 -41.51
CA PRO A 325 -1.46 -43.75 -42.93
C PRO A 325 -2.98 -43.88 -43.23
N GLU A 326 -3.36 -43.49 -44.45
CA GLU A 326 -4.73 -43.62 -44.97
C GLU A 326 -5.25 -45.08 -44.95
N PRO A 327 -6.54 -45.32 -44.65
CA PRO A 327 -7.12 -46.65 -44.71
C PRO A 327 -7.45 -47.05 -46.16
N MET A 328 -6.93 -48.20 -46.60
CA MET A 328 -7.34 -48.85 -47.84
C MET A 328 -8.82 -49.23 -47.81
N ILE A 329 -9.51 -48.83 -48.87
CA ILE A 329 -10.83 -49.33 -49.24
C ILE A 329 -10.67 -50.74 -49.81
N THR A 330 -11.39 -51.72 -49.27
CA THR A 330 -11.71 -52.96 -49.99
C THR A 330 -13.19 -53.30 -49.82
N SER A 331 -13.72 -53.80 -50.93
CA SER A 331 -15.11 -53.92 -51.36
C SER A 331 -16.04 -54.81 -50.56
#